data_AF-A0A2E6W693-F1
#
_entry.id   AF-A0A2E6W693-F1
#
_cell.length_a   1.000
_cell.length_b   1.000
_cell.length_c   1.000
_cell.angle_alpha   90.00
_cell.angle_beta   90.00
_cell.angle_gamma   90.00
#
_symmetry.space_group_name_H-M   'P 1'
#
loop_
_entity.id
_entity.type
_entity.pdbx_description
1 polymer ?
#
loop_
_entity_poly.entity_id
_entity_poly.type
_entity_poly.pdbx_seq_one_letter_code
_entity_poly.pdbx_strand_id
1 'polypeptide(L)'
;MSTPQRINIQYSIDFEELPAEVTKLYDKAIKQYGNINLPKLSKQNILSSSNVLLIDEARKALAKTDIMLSDAQSIINSYVEYELSLTRDAPQQEMTHPDQQNQVLQNENAS
;
A
#
# COMPACT_ATOMS: atom_id res chain seq x y z
N MET A 1 0.80 31.89 -27.49
CA MET A 1 0.89 31.46 -26.08
C MET A 1 1.09 29.96 -26.08
N SER A 2 2.22 29.47 -25.58
CA SER A 2 2.50 28.03 -25.54
C SER A 2 1.86 27.43 -24.29
N THR A 3 0.98 26.45 -24.46
CA THR A 3 0.35 25.74 -23.34
C THR A 3 1.38 24.87 -22.62
N PRO A 4 1.38 24.83 -21.27
CA PRO A 4 2.29 23.97 -20.53
C PRO A 4 1.96 22.49 -20.81
N GLN A 5 2.92 21.78 -21.40
CA GLN A 5 2.79 20.36 -21.69
C GLN A 5 3.11 19.55 -20.43
N ARG A 6 2.09 18.86 -19.88
CA ARG A 6 2.28 17.92 -18.76
C ARG A 6 2.63 16.55 -19.31
N ILE A 7 3.69 15.96 -18.77
CA ILE A 7 4.10 14.58 -19.03
C ILE A 7 3.80 13.78 -17.76
N ASN A 8 3.10 12.66 -17.89
CA ASN A 8 2.82 11.76 -16.79
C ASN A 8 3.59 10.46 -17.02
N ILE A 9 4.35 10.00 -16.03
CA ILE A 9 5.16 8.78 -16.12
C ILE A 9 4.55 7.76 -15.16
N GLN A 10 4.13 6.62 -15.70
CA GLN A 10 3.58 5.51 -14.94
C GLN A 10 4.62 4.39 -14.91
N TYR A 11 4.93 3.89 -13.72
CA TYR A 11 5.80 2.74 -13.54
C TYR A 11 4.93 1.53 -13.20
N SER A 12 5.09 0.44 -13.93
CA SER A 12 4.52 -0.87 -13.64
C SER A 12 5.60 -1.75 -13.04
N ILE A 13 5.23 -2.53 -12.03
CA ILE A 13 6.09 -3.48 -11.33
C ILE A 13 5.38 -4.83 -11.33
N ASP A 14 6.14 -5.89 -11.59
CA ASP A 14 5.61 -7.25 -11.52
C ASP A 14 5.32 -7.63 -10.06
N PHE A 15 4.27 -8.43 -9.86
CA PHE A 15 3.79 -8.76 -8.52
C PHE A 15 4.85 -9.49 -7.68
N GLU A 16 5.67 -10.31 -8.31
CA GLU A 16 6.78 -11.02 -7.66
C GLU A 16 7.91 -10.09 -7.22
N GLU A 17 8.06 -8.93 -7.87
CA GLU A 17 9.08 -7.93 -7.54
C GLU A 17 8.59 -6.94 -6.46
N LEU A 18 7.29 -6.90 -6.20
CA LEU A 18 6.66 -5.97 -5.26
C LEU A 18 7.30 -5.99 -3.86
N PRO A 19 7.58 -7.15 -3.23
CA PRO A 19 8.22 -7.18 -1.91
C PRO A 19 9.60 -6.52 -1.90
N ALA A 20 10.38 -6.70 -2.98
CA ALA A 20 11.71 -6.11 -3.10
C ALA A 20 11.64 -4.58 -3.26
N GLU A 21 10.71 -4.07 -4.06
CA GLU A 21 10.58 -2.62 -4.25
C GLU A 21 9.99 -1.93 -3.01
N VAL A 22 9.04 -2.56 -2.30
CA VAL A 22 8.53 -2.06 -1.02
C VAL A 22 9.66 -2.02 0.03
N THR A 23 10.48 -3.06 0.11
CA THR A 23 11.65 -3.10 1.00
C THR A 23 12.61 -1.94 0.69
N LYS A 24 12.91 -1.71 -0.59
CA LYS A 24 13.77 -0.62 -1.03
C LYS A 24 13.18 0.77 -0.72
N LEU A 25 11.87 0.96 -0.83
CA LEU A 25 11.20 2.19 -0.41
C LEU A 25 11.34 2.40 1.11
N TYR A 26 11.10 1.35 1.88
CA TYR A 26 11.23 1.37 3.33
C TYR A 26 12.67 1.66 3.78
N ASP A 27 13.67 1.05 3.15
CA ASP A 27 15.08 1.31 3.41
C ASP A 27 15.47 2.77 3.12
N LYS A 28 14.91 3.36 2.06
CA LYS A 28 15.10 4.79 1.79
C LYS A 28 14.50 5.64 2.91
N ALA A 29 13.34 5.26 3.44
CA ALA A 29 12.71 5.97 4.56
C ALA A 29 13.57 5.84 5.84
N ILE A 30 14.09 4.66 6.15
CA ILE A 30 15.04 4.44 7.27
C ILE A 30 16.27 5.34 7.12
N LYS A 31 16.89 5.36 5.93
CA LYS A 31 18.06 6.21 5.66
C LYS A 31 17.73 7.69 5.82
N GLN A 32 16.57 8.12 5.31
CA GLN A 32 16.11 9.50 5.44
C GLN A 32 15.89 9.87 6.92
N TYR A 33 15.26 8.98 7.69
CA TYR A 33 15.03 9.14 9.12
C TYR A 33 16.35 9.23 9.91
N GLY A 34 17.30 8.35 9.63
CA GLY A 34 18.61 8.33 10.30
C GLY A 34 19.44 9.60 10.08
N ASN A 35 19.14 10.36 9.03
CA ASN A 35 19.78 11.65 8.74
C ASN A 35 19.09 12.83 9.44
N ILE A 36 17.97 12.62 10.13
CA ILE A 36 17.24 13.69 10.83
C ILE A 36 17.94 13.95 12.17
N ASN A 37 18.48 15.15 12.32
CA ASN A 37 19.01 15.61 13.61
C ASN A 37 18.02 16.61 14.22
N LEU A 38 17.42 16.24 15.36
CA LEU A 38 16.56 17.17 16.09
C LEU A 38 17.43 18.22 16.79
N PRO A 39 17.14 19.52 16.63
CA PRO A 39 17.96 20.55 17.24
C PRO A 39 17.86 20.49 18.76
N LYS A 40 19.03 20.51 19.43
CA LYS A 40 19.10 20.65 20.88
C LYS A 40 18.94 22.12 21.25
N LEU A 41 17.73 22.50 21.65
CA LEU A 41 17.41 23.88 22.02
C LEU A 41 17.83 24.15 23.46
N SER A 42 18.64 25.19 23.68
CA SER A 42 18.99 25.65 25.02
C SER A 42 17.93 26.62 25.56
N LYS A 43 17.74 26.64 26.89
CA LYS A 43 16.77 27.52 27.56
C LYS A 43 17.07 29.01 27.35
N GLN A 44 18.33 29.37 27.15
CA GLN A 44 18.76 30.77 27.08
C GLN A 44 18.33 31.48 25.79
N ASN A 45 18.13 30.75 24.70
CA ASN A 45 17.81 31.33 23.38
C ASN A 45 16.65 30.63 22.68
N ILE A 46 15.77 29.93 23.42
CA ILE A 46 14.70 29.10 22.86
C ILE A 46 13.75 29.90 21.95
N LEU A 47 13.50 31.17 22.29
CA LEU A 47 12.64 32.09 21.52
C LEU A 47 13.43 32.93 20.50
N SER A 48 14.38 32.32 19.79
CA SER A 48 15.16 32.99 18.73
C SER A 48 14.65 32.62 17.34
N SER A 49 14.78 33.55 16.40
CA SER A 49 14.47 33.31 14.98
C SER A 49 15.30 32.18 14.38
N SER A 50 16.56 32.05 14.81
CA SER A 50 17.43 30.94 14.41
C SER A 50 16.86 29.58 14.81
N ASN A 51 16.27 29.46 16.02
CA ASN A 51 15.67 28.21 16.46
C ASN A 51 14.37 27.88 15.71
N VAL A 52 13.60 28.90 15.26
CA VAL A 52 12.43 28.67 14.41
C VAL A 52 12.83 27.98 13.11
N LEU A 53 13.92 28.43 12.47
CA LEU A 53 14.44 27.81 11.24
C LEU A 53 14.89 26.37 11.47
N LEU A 54 15.62 26.10 12.55
CA LEU A 54 16.06 24.74 12.89
C LEU A 54 14.89 23.79 13.15
N ILE A 55 13.84 24.26 13.83
CA ILE A 55 12.62 23.48 14.04
C ILE A 55 11.92 23.21 12.72
N ASP A 56 11.80 24.22 11.85
CA ASP A 56 11.16 24.09 10.53
C ASP A 56 11.90 23.09 9.63
N GLU A 57 13.23 23.14 9.60
CA GLU A 57 14.06 22.17 8.88
C GLU A 57 13.83 20.74 9.38
N ALA A 58 13.85 20.53 10.69
CA ALA A 58 13.57 19.23 11.29
C ALA A 58 12.16 18.74 10.96
N ARG A 59 11.15 19.62 11.03
CA ARG A 59 9.77 19.29 10.65
C ARG A 59 9.65 18.89 9.19
N LYS A 60 10.30 19.60 8.27
CA LYS A 60 10.29 19.27 6.84
C LYS A 60 10.96 17.92 6.58
N ALA A 61 12.06 17.62 7.26
CA ALA A 61 12.75 16.35 7.13
C ALA A 61 11.90 15.17 7.66
N LEU A 62 11.19 15.38 8.78
CA LEU A 62 10.23 14.40 9.32
C LEU A 62 9.06 14.20 8.35
N ALA A 63 8.46 15.28 7.85
CA ALA A 63 7.36 15.20 6.89
C ALA A 63 7.74 14.43 5.62
N LYS A 64 8.96 14.62 5.11
CA LYS A 64 9.47 13.84 3.98
C LYS A 64 9.54 12.34 4.30
N THR A 65 10.01 11.99 5.50
CA THR A 65 10.07 10.59 5.94
C THR A 65 8.68 9.99 6.05
N ASP A 66 7.75 10.74 6.64
CA ASP A 66 6.35 10.33 6.80
C ASP A 66 5.68 10.04 5.45
N ILE A 67 5.87 10.90 4.45
CA ILE A 67 5.37 10.67 3.09
C ILE A 67 5.90 9.34 2.53
N MET A 68 7.20 9.07 2.68
CA MET A 68 7.80 7.82 2.17
C MET A 68 7.26 6.58 2.88
N LEU A 69 6.98 6.68 4.19
CA LEU A 69 6.37 5.60 4.95
C LEU A 69 4.90 5.40 4.55
N SER A 70 4.18 6.50 4.31
CA SER A 70 2.80 6.46 3.79
C SER A 70 2.74 5.76 2.44
N ASP A 71 3.68 6.05 1.53
CA ASP A 71 3.74 5.39 0.22
C ASP A 71 3.94 3.87 0.37
N ALA A 72 4.88 3.45 1.22
CA ALA A 72 5.11 2.04 1.50
C ALA A 72 3.87 1.36 2.12
N GLN A 73 3.21 2.02 3.08
CA GLN A 73 1.98 1.53 3.69
C GLN A 73 0.86 1.38 2.67
N SER A 74 0.67 2.37 1.79
CA SER A 74 -0.36 2.31 0.74
C SER A 74 -0.17 1.11 -0.17
N ILE A 75 1.07 0.82 -0.59
CA ILE A 75 1.38 -0.34 -1.43
C ILE A 75 1.06 -1.66 -0.69
N ILE A 76 1.47 -1.76 0.58
CA ILE A 76 1.20 -2.94 1.40
C ILE A 76 -0.30 -3.17 1.57
N ASN A 77 -1.06 -2.11 1.87
CA ASN A 77 -2.52 -2.21 2.02
C ASN A 77 -3.17 -2.71 0.73
N SER A 78 -2.82 -2.14 -0.43
CA SER A 78 -3.36 -2.59 -1.72
C SER A 78 -3.02 -4.04 -2.03
N TYR A 79 -1.81 -4.50 -1.68
CA TYR A 79 -1.43 -5.90 -1.82
C TYR A 79 -2.28 -6.82 -0.93
N VAL A 80 -2.46 -6.46 0.35
CA VAL A 80 -3.27 -7.24 1.29
C VAL A 80 -4.73 -7.31 0.83
N GLU A 81 -5.29 -6.20 0.37
CA GLU A 81 -6.65 -6.15 -0.18
C GLU A 81 -6.80 -7.07 -1.41
N TYR A 82 -5.80 -7.07 -2.30
CA TYR A 82 -5.74 -7.98 -3.44
C TYR A 82 -5.75 -9.45 -3.01
N GLU A 83 -4.87 -9.86 -2.10
CA GLU A 83 -4.81 -11.25 -1.61
C GLU A 83 -6.13 -11.70 -0.96
N LEU A 84 -6.77 -10.80 -0.20
CA LEU A 84 -8.08 -11.06 0.39
C LEU A 84 -9.18 -11.22 -0.67
N SER A 85 -9.11 -10.48 -1.78
CA SER A 85 -10.06 -10.61 -2.89
C SER A 85 -9.97 -11.96 -3.60
N LEU A 86 -8.75 -12.47 -3.84
CA LEU A 86 -8.52 -13.81 -4.39
C LEU A 86 -9.17 -14.92 -3.55
N THR A 87 -9.19 -14.74 -2.23
CA THR A 87 -9.79 -15.71 -1.30
C THR A 87 -11.33 -15.62 -1.28
N ARG A 88 -11.90 -14.45 -1.58
CA ARG A 88 -13.36 -14.22 -1.61
C ARG A 88 -14.02 -14.68 -2.91
N ASP A 89 -13.33 -14.57 -4.04
CA ASP A 89 -13.86 -14.88 -5.36
C ASP A 89 -13.56 -16.33 -5.81
N ALA A 90 -13.07 -17.19 -4.91
CA ALA A 90 -12.97 -18.61 -5.17
C ALA A 90 -14.38 -19.17 -5.51
N PRO A 91 -14.59 -19.74 -6.71
CA PRO A 91 -15.91 -20.24 -7.08
C PRO A 91 -16.33 -21.29 -6.06
N GLN A 92 -17.49 -21.08 -5.44
CA GLN A 92 -18.21 -22.14 -4.76
C GLN A 92 -18.32 -23.28 -5.78
N GLN A 93 -17.57 -24.37 -5.56
CA GLN A 93 -17.76 -25.59 -6.32
C GLN A 93 -19.25 -25.90 -6.23
N GLU A 94 -19.95 -25.87 -7.37
CA GLU A 94 -21.29 -26.43 -7.47
C GLU A 94 -21.21 -27.85 -6.90
N MET A 95 -21.74 -28.04 -5.70
CA MET A 95 -22.11 -29.36 -5.22
C MET A 95 -23.23 -29.83 -6.14
N THR A 96 -22.87 -30.42 -7.26
CA THR A 96 -23.74 -31.32 -8.00
C THR A 96 -24.00 -32.51 -7.08
N HIS A 97 -25.08 -32.43 -6.31
CA HIS A 97 -25.63 -33.56 -5.57
C HIS A 97 -26.02 -34.65 -6.60
N PRO A 98 -25.42 -35.87 -6.56
CA PRO A 98 -25.67 -36.90 -7.57
C PRO A 98 -27.06 -37.56 -7.53
N ASP A 99 -27.96 -37.19 -6.61
CA ASP A 99 -29.11 -38.05 -6.28
C ASP A 99 -30.46 -37.68 -6.92
N GLN A 100 -30.51 -36.80 -7.93
CA GLN A 100 -31.79 -36.47 -8.60
C GLN A 100 -32.03 -37.14 -9.96
N GLN A 101 -31.20 -38.10 -10.38
CA GLN A 101 -31.41 -38.81 -11.67
C GLN A 101 -32.27 -40.09 -11.57
N ASN A 102 -32.74 -40.48 -10.39
CA ASN A 102 -33.48 -41.75 -10.20
C ASN A 102 -35.00 -41.65 -10.00
N GLN A 103 -35.64 -40.50 -10.20
CA GLN A 103 -37.12 -40.39 -10.09
C GLN A 103 -37.88 -40.36 -11.43
N VAL A 104 -37.20 -40.36 -12.58
CA VAL A 104 -37.89 -40.29 -13.89
C VAL A 104 -38.21 -41.68 -14.47
N LEU A 105 -37.67 -42.78 -13.93
CA LEU A 105 -37.83 -44.12 -14.49
C LEU A 105 -38.88 -45.01 -13.77
N GLN A 106 -39.58 -44.53 -12.74
CA GLN A 106 -40.60 -45.32 -12.03
C GLN A 106 -42.06 -44.99 -12.42
N ASN A 107 -42.31 -43.99 -13.26
CA ASN A 107 -43.68 -43.62 -13.67
C ASN A 107 -44.10 -44.16 -15.05
N GLU A 108 -43.26 -44.92 -15.74
CA GLU A 108 -43.62 -45.56 -17.03
C GLU A 108 -43.92 -47.07 -16.92
N ASN A 109 -43.90 -47.66 -15.72
CA ASN A 109 -44.17 -49.10 -15.52
C ASN A 109 -45.20 -49.39 -14.41
N ALA A 110 -46.24 -48.56 -14.29
CA ALA A 110 -47.46 -48.94 -13.59
C ALA A 110 -48.64 -48.74 -14.55
N SER A 111 -49.10 -49.88 -15.07
CA SER A 111 -50.32 -50.07 -15.87
C SER A 111 -51.59 -49.59 -15.18
#